data_AF-A0A071LPN7-F1
#
_entry.id   AF-A0A071LPN7-F1
#
_cell.length_a   1.000
_cell.length_b   1.000
_cell.length_c   1.000
_cell.angle_alpha   90.00
_cell.angle_beta   90.00
_cell.angle_gamma   90.00
#
_symmetry.space_group_name_H-M   'P 1'
#
loop_
_entity.id
_entity.type
_entity.pdbx_description
1 polymer ?
#
loop_
_entity_poly.entity_id
_entity_poly.type
_entity_poly.pdbx_seq_one_letter_code
_entity_poly.pdbx_strand_id
1 'polypeptide(L)'
;MQADAEFRATPEDILKLQTRNADGNMVPLSAIARIEPTHGPELVTRYNGFTAVDLSGAPAPGFSSSQAMEEIERIAKKTLPPGVEYEWTDLTYQQILAGNSAVWIFPLCVFLVFLILAAQYESLTLPLAVIMIVPMSILSALTGVWLTDGDNNIFTQIGFIVLVGLASKNAILIVEFARELELSGKSAFNAVKEACRLRLRPILMTSLAFIMGVIPLMVSHGAGAEMRQAIGISVFSGMLGVTLLGLFMTPVFYLLARQISGKPLHSASLPDAPEERPVTEQASD
;
A
#
# COMPACT_ATOMS: atom_id res chain seq x y z
N MET A 1 -56.81 1.62 21.10
CA MET A 1 -57.40 0.30 20.78
C MET A 1 -57.39 0.14 19.27
N GLN A 2 -56.95 -1.00 18.77
CA GLN A 2 -57.02 -1.36 17.35
C GLN A 2 -58.29 -2.21 17.13
N ALA A 3 -58.92 -2.12 15.96
CA ALA A 3 -60.09 -2.95 15.64
C ALA A 3 -59.71 -4.44 15.49
N ASP A 4 -60.65 -5.33 15.77
CA ASP A 4 -60.45 -6.77 15.62
C ASP A 4 -60.14 -7.16 14.17
N ALA A 5 -59.46 -8.30 13.99
CA ALA A 5 -58.89 -8.72 12.72
C ALA A 5 -59.92 -8.79 11.58
N GLU A 6 -61.16 -9.17 11.88
CA GLU A 6 -62.26 -9.28 10.92
C GLU A 6 -62.73 -7.93 10.34
N PHE A 7 -62.43 -6.81 11.02
CA PHE A 7 -62.82 -5.46 10.59
C PHE A 7 -61.67 -4.67 9.94
N ARG A 8 -60.54 -5.33 9.63
CA ARG A 8 -59.35 -4.70 9.01
C ARG A 8 -58.65 -5.59 7.98
N ALA A 9 -59.34 -6.63 7.49
CA ALA A 9 -58.77 -7.61 6.58
C ALA A 9 -58.78 -7.11 5.13
N THR A 10 -59.81 -6.38 4.74
CA THR A 10 -59.97 -5.85 3.39
C THR A 10 -60.07 -4.32 3.38
N PRO A 11 -59.63 -3.64 2.29
CA PRO A 11 -59.76 -2.20 2.16
C PRO A 11 -61.21 -1.71 2.35
N GLU A 12 -62.20 -2.50 1.92
CA GLU A 12 -63.63 -2.19 2.06
C GLU A 12 -64.10 -2.17 3.52
N ASP A 13 -63.39 -2.83 4.44
CA ASP A 13 -63.76 -2.85 5.87
C ASP A 13 -63.51 -1.50 6.54
N ILE A 14 -62.55 -0.72 6.03
CA ILE A 14 -62.28 0.66 6.51
C ILE A 14 -63.53 1.54 6.33
N LEU A 15 -64.26 1.36 5.23
CA LEU A 15 -65.47 2.14 4.91
C LEU A 15 -66.65 1.83 5.84
N LYS A 16 -66.65 0.68 6.52
CA LYS A 16 -67.70 0.24 7.44
C LYS A 16 -67.54 0.82 8.85
N LEU A 17 -66.37 1.37 9.17
CA LEU A 17 -66.12 2.01 10.47
C LEU A 17 -67.00 3.25 10.64
N GLN A 18 -67.51 3.46 11.85
CA GLN A 18 -68.48 4.51 12.14
C GLN A 18 -67.85 5.64 12.97
N THR A 19 -68.18 6.87 12.60
CA THR A 19 -67.80 8.08 13.32
C THR A 19 -69.05 8.85 13.76
N ARG A 20 -68.96 9.59 14.87
CA ARG A 20 -70.08 10.34 15.42
C ARG A 20 -70.14 11.74 14.80
N ASN A 21 -71.29 12.12 14.27
CA ASN A 21 -71.55 13.48 13.80
C ASN A 21 -71.87 14.43 14.98
N ALA A 22 -71.86 15.75 14.76
CA ALA A 22 -72.15 16.79 15.75
C ALA A 22 -73.50 16.59 16.47
N ASP A 23 -74.49 16.01 15.78
CA ASP A 23 -75.81 15.68 16.32
C ASP A 23 -75.85 14.36 17.14
N GLY A 24 -74.70 13.73 17.36
CA GLY A 24 -74.58 12.48 18.12
C GLY A 24 -74.87 11.20 17.31
N ASN A 25 -75.27 11.31 16.04
CA ASN A 25 -75.57 10.16 15.18
C ASN A 25 -74.30 9.46 14.68
N MET A 26 -74.35 8.13 14.54
CA MET A 26 -73.27 7.33 13.97
C MET A 26 -73.38 7.28 12.45
N VAL A 27 -72.33 7.67 11.75
CA VAL A 27 -72.26 7.72 10.29
C VAL A 27 -71.07 6.87 9.81
N PRO A 28 -71.25 5.97 8.83
CA PRO A 28 -70.13 5.19 8.29
C PRO A 28 -69.14 6.07 7.51
N LEU A 29 -67.86 5.72 7.54
CA LEU A 29 -66.82 6.44 6.79
C LEU A 29 -67.08 6.44 5.27
N SER A 30 -67.82 5.45 4.74
CA SER A 30 -68.28 5.42 3.34
C SER A 30 -69.07 6.65 2.89
N ALA A 31 -69.73 7.36 3.81
CA ALA A 31 -70.52 8.55 3.48
C ALA A 31 -69.65 9.79 3.23
N ILE A 32 -68.39 9.79 3.67
CA ILE A 32 -67.50 10.97 3.67
C ILE A 32 -66.11 10.72 3.05
N ALA A 33 -65.71 9.46 2.87
CA ALA A 33 -64.40 9.08 2.34
C ALA A 33 -64.53 8.07 1.19
N ARG A 34 -63.60 8.15 0.23
CA ARG A 34 -63.46 7.21 -0.88
C ARG A 34 -62.08 6.56 -0.80
N ILE A 35 -62.03 5.25 -1.02
CA ILE A 35 -60.77 4.50 -1.08
C ILE A 35 -60.43 4.26 -2.54
N GLU A 36 -59.22 4.64 -2.92
CA GLU A 36 -58.66 4.42 -4.26
C GLU A 36 -57.33 3.67 -4.11
N PRO A 37 -57.16 2.52 -4.80
CA PRO A 37 -55.88 1.86 -4.85
C PRO A 37 -54.85 2.77 -5.53
N THR A 38 -53.77 3.09 -4.83
CA THR A 38 -52.65 3.86 -5.37
C THR A 38 -51.33 3.17 -5.05
N HIS A 39 -50.28 3.55 -5.79
CA HIS A 39 -48.94 3.02 -5.59
C HIS A 39 -48.06 4.15 -5.06
N GLY A 40 -47.31 3.84 -4.02
CA GLY A 40 -46.33 4.75 -3.43
C GLY A 40 -45.13 3.96 -2.93
N PRO A 41 -43.98 4.61 -2.78
CA PRO A 41 -42.83 4.00 -2.12
C PRO A 41 -43.19 3.71 -0.66
N GLU A 42 -42.90 2.51 -0.19
CA GLU A 42 -43.03 2.14 1.22
C GLU A 42 -42.04 2.93 2.10
N LEU A 43 -40.86 3.21 1.53
CA LEU A 43 -39.80 3.98 2.17
C LEU A 43 -39.33 5.11 1.24
N VAL A 44 -39.26 6.33 1.77
CA VAL A 44 -38.62 7.47 1.11
C VAL A 44 -37.32 7.77 1.84
N THR A 45 -36.21 7.33 1.25
CA THR A 45 -34.89 7.59 1.81
C THR A 45 -34.46 9.03 1.54
N ARG A 46 -33.80 9.64 2.53
CA ARG A 46 -33.21 10.97 2.40
C ARG A 46 -31.73 10.93 2.74
N TYR A 47 -30.92 11.60 1.94
CA TYR A 47 -29.49 11.77 2.16
C TYR A 47 -29.14 13.26 2.10
N ASN A 48 -28.42 13.76 3.10
CA ASN A 48 -28.08 15.19 3.23
C ASN A 48 -29.27 16.17 3.06
N GLY A 49 -30.47 15.74 3.47
CA GLY A 49 -31.69 16.55 3.39
C GLY A 49 -32.45 16.47 2.05
N PHE A 50 -31.89 15.79 1.05
CA PHE A 50 -32.52 15.57 -0.25
C PHE A 50 -33.13 14.16 -0.32
N THR A 51 -34.22 13.99 -1.08
CA THR A 51 -34.76 12.66 -1.39
C THR A 51 -33.76 11.94 -2.28
N ALA A 52 -33.29 10.78 -1.83
CA ALA A 52 -32.21 10.04 -2.48
C ALA A 52 -32.58 8.57 -2.64
N VAL A 53 -31.94 7.93 -3.60
CA VAL A 53 -32.04 6.48 -3.82
C VAL A 53 -30.66 5.90 -3.56
N ASP A 54 -30.62 4.87 -2.71
CA ASP A 54 -29.39 4.13 -2.45
C ASP A 54 -29.13 3.15 -3.62
N LEU A 55 -27.91 3.21 -4.16
CA LEU A 55 -27.46 2.37 -5.26
C LEU A 55 -26.17 1.66 -4.83
N SER A 56 -26.28 0.35 -4.61
CA SER A 56 -25.15 -0.49 -4.27
C SER A 56 -24.71 -1.33 -5.48
N GLY A 57 -23.40 -1.49 -5.61
CA GLY A 57 -22.78 -2.28 -6.67
C GLY A 57 -21.36 -2.68 -6.29
N ALA A 58 -20.88 -3.77 -6.89
CA ALA A 58 -19.51 -4.22 -6.74
C ALA A 58 -18.79 -4.11 -8.09
N PRO A 59 -17.46 -3.89 -8.10
CA PRO A 59 -16.67 -3.96 -9.31
C PRO A 59 -16.77 -5.35 -9.96
N ALA A 60 -16.68 -5.40 -11.28
CA ALA A 60 -16.60 -6.66 -12.00
C ALA A 60 -15.27 -7.38 -11.68
N PRO A 61 -15.21 -8.73 -11.77
CA PRO A 61 -13.98 -9.47 -11.54
C PRO A 61 -12.82 -8.95 -12.42
N GLY A 62 -11.67 -8.67 -11.81
CA GLY A 62 -10.50 -8.13 -12.49
C GLY A 62 -10.47 -6.61 -12.66
N PHE A 63 -11.46 -5.89 -12.12
CA PHE A 63 -11.46 -4.43 -12.07
C PHE A 63 -11.34 -3.93 -10.64
N SER A 64 -10.55 -2.86 -10.47
CA SER A 64 -10.41 -2.19 -9.19
C SER A 64 -11.64 -1.35 -8.84
N SER A 65 -11.87 -1.13 -7.55
CA SER A 65 -12.94 -0.24 -7.07
C SER A 65 -12.84 1.17 -7.69
N SER A 66 -11.63 1.70 -7.86
CA SER A 66 -11.41 3.01 -8.49
C SER A 66 -11.88 3.05 -9.95
N GLN A 67 -11.63 1.98 -10.72
CA GLN A 67 -12.10 1.89 -12.11
C GLN A 67 -13.63 1.80 -12.18
N ALA A 68 -14.25 1.06 -11.27
CA ALA A 68 -15.70 0.99 -11.20
C ALA A 68 -16.32 2.35 -10.82
N MET A 69 -15.70 3.09 -9.90
CA MET A 69 -16.13 4.45 -9.56
C MET A 69 -16.07 5.40 -10.76
N GLU A 70 -14.97 5.37 -11.52
CA GLU A 70 -14.79 6.19 -12.72
C GLU A 70 -15.81 5.84 -13.82
N GLU A 71 -16.14 4.55 -13.96
CA GLU A 71 -17.19 4.08 -14.87
C GLU A 71 -18.57 4.57 -14.44
N ILE A 72 -18.92 4.44 -13.17
CA ILE A 72 -20.21 4.90 -12.63
C ILE A 72 -20.33 6.41 -12.75
N GLU A 73 -19.28 7.18 -12.46
CA GLU A 73 -19.27 8.63 -12.68
C GLU A 73 -19.53 8.98 -14.16
N ARG A 74 -18.96 8.23 -15.09
CA ARG A 74 -19.18 8.43 -16.52
C ARG A 74 -20.62 8.11 -16.94
N ILE A 75 -21.19 7.02 -16.42
CA ILE A 75 -22.58 6.64 -16.67
C ILE A 75 -23.52 7.67 -16.06
N ALA A 76 -23.20 8.14 -14.85
CA ALA A 76 -23.99 9.12 -14.12
C ALA A 76 -24.06 10.43 -14.91
N LYS A 77 -22.92 10.94 -15.39
CA LYS A 77 -22.86 12.15 -16.23
C LYS A 77 -23.66 12.05 -17.53
N LYS A 78 -23.86 10.84 -18.08
CA LYS A 78 -24.60 10.63 -19.34
C LYS A 78 -26.10 10.39 -19.13
N THR A 79 -26.47 9.78 -18.01
CA THR A 79 -27.82 9.22 -17.82
C THR A 79 -28.65 10.05 -16.84
N LEU A 80 -28.02 10.78 -15.90
CA LEU A 80 -28.76 11.55 -14.91
C LEU A 80 -29.43 12.77 -15.55
N PRO A 81 -30.72 13.02 -15.27
CA PRO A 81 -31.40 14.25 -15.64
C PRO A 81 -30.76 15.48 -14.96
N PRO A 82 -30.91 16.68 -15.55
CA PRO A 82 -30.49 17.92 -14.89
C PRO A 82 -31.17 18.08 -13.52
N GLY A 83 -30.39 18.39 -12.48
CA GLY A 83 -30.89 18.57 -11.11
C GLY A 83 -30.85 17.33 -10.21
N VAL A 84 -30.40 16.19 -10.74
CA VAL A 84 -30.04 15.02 -9.92
C VAL A 84 -28.53 15.01 -9.71
N GLU A 85 -28.11 15.03 -8.45
CA GLU A 85 -26.70 14.87 -8.07
C GLU A 85 -26.47 13.45 -7.52
N TYR A 86 -25.22 13.00 -7.55
CA TYR A 86 -24.81 11.75 -6.93
C TYR A 86 -23.76 12.05 -5.87
N GLU A 87 -23.80 11.31 -4.77
CA GLU A 87 -22.82 11.40 -3.70
C GLU A 87 -22.38 9.99 -3.32
N TRP A 88 -21.08 9.83 -3.09
CA TRP A 88 -20.52 8.55 -2.65
C TRP A 88 -20.66 8.40 -1.14
N THR A 89 -21.05 7.22 -0.67
CA THR A 89 -21.20 6.91 0.76
C THR A 89 -20.25 5.80 1.21
N ASP A 90 -20.27 5.50 2.51
CA ASP A 90 -19.62 4.34 3.13
C ASP A 90 -18.13 4.19 2.81
N LEU A 91 -17.73 3.01 2.32
CA LEU A 91 -16.34 2.66 2.02
C LEU A 91 -15.79 3.48 0.86
N THR A 92 -16.62 3.78 -0.14
CA THR A 92 -16.21 4.59 -1.29
C THR A 92 -15.93 6.02 -0.88
N TYR A 93 -16.76 6.58 0.00
CA TYR A 93 -16.51 7.89 0.59
C TYR A 93 -15.20 7.92 1.38
N GLN A 94 -14.94 6.90 2.22
CA GLN A 94 -13.68 6.78 2.94
C GLN A 94 -12.48 6.62 2.01
N GLN A 95 -12.62 5.88 0.90
CA GLN A 95 -11.57 5.73 -0.10
C GLN A 95 -11.25 7.05 -0.79
N ILE A 96 -12.26 7.88 -1.08
CA ILE A 96 -12.07 9.23 -1.65
C ILE A 96 -11.39 10.16 -0.64
N LEU A 97 -11.83 10.15 0.61
CA LEU A 97 -11.28 10.96 1.70
C LEU A 97 -9.84 10.57 2.06
N ALA A 98 -9.59 9.28 2.25
CA ALA A 98 -8.24 8.76 2.47
C ALA A 98 -7.36 9.07 1.25
N GLY A 99 -7.95 9.02 0.06
CA GLY A 99 -7.40 9.53 -1.18
C GLY A 99 -5.96 9.10 -1.44
N ASN A 100 -5.25 9.90 -2.23
CA ASN A 100 -3.87 9.64 -2.61
C ASN A 100 -2.86 9.99 -1.49
N SER A 101 -3.21 9.79 -0.21
CA SER A 101 -2.33 10.09 0.92
C SER A 101 -1.00 9.33 0.84
N ALA A 102 -1.00 8.14 0.23
CA ALA A 102 0.20 7.35 0.02
C ALA A 102 1.26 8.04 -0.86
N VAL A 103 0.85 8.89 -1.82
CA VAL A 103 1.79 9.69 -2.62
C VAL A 103 2.52 10.75 -1.80
N TRP A 104 1.96 11.18 -0.67
CA TRP A 104 2.64 12.08 0.26
C TRP A 104 3.44 11.32 1.33
N ILE A 105 2.88 10.23 1.86
CA ILE A 105 3.52 9.41 2.89
C ILE A 105 4.79 8.75 2.35
N PHE A 106 4.76 8.25 1.12
CA PHE A 106 5.87 7.49 0.57
C PHE A 106 7.17 8.33 0.42
N PRO A 107 7.17 9.51 -0.23
CA PRO A 107 8.34 10.39 -0.25
C PRO A 107 8.78 10.81 1.15
N LEU A 108 7.84 11.06 2.07
CA LEU A 108 8.15 11.42 3.45
C LEU A 108 8.90 10.30 4.18
N CYS A 109 8.47 9.04 4.02
CA CYS A 109 9.16 7.88 4.58
C CYS A 109 10.58 7.73 4.00
N VAL A 110 10.72 7.82 2.68
CA VAL A 110 12.04 7.74 2.02
C VAL A 110 12.95 8.88 2.46
N PHE A 111 12.40 10.09 2.59
CA PHE A 111 13.12 11.26 3.09
C PHE A 111 13.56 11.10 4.54
N LEU A 112 12.72 10.54 5.41
CA LEU A 112 13.07 10.29 6.81
C LEU A 112 14.17 9.24 6.93
N VAL A 113 14.09 8.15 6.15
CA VAL A 113 15.18 7.15 6.04
C VAL A 113 16.47 7.79 5.55
N PHE A 114 16.39 8.67 4.54
CA PHE A 114 17.55 9.44 4.06
C PHE A 114 18.20 10.25 5.17
N LEU A 115 17.42 11.02 5.93
CA LEU A 115 17.94 11.89 6.99
C LEU A 115 18.61 11.07 8.10
N ILE A 116 18.01 9.96 8.52
CA ILE A 116 18.59 9.09 9.56
C ILE A 116 19.93 8.52 9.09
N LEU A 117 19.99 8.02 7.85
CA LEU A 117 21.24 7.48 7.29
C LEU A 117 22.29 8.56 7.06
N ALA A 118 21.87 9.77 6.66
CA ALA A 118 22.76 10.90 6.49
C ALA A 118 23.40 11.32 7.81
N ALA A 119 22.60 11.35 8.88
CA ALA A 119 23.08 11.62 10.24
C ALA A 119 24.01 10.51 10.73
N GLN A 120 23.66 9.23 10.51
CA GLN A 120 24.46 8.08 10.95
C GLN A 120 25.82 8.00 10.23
N TYR A 121 25.86 8.28 8.93
CA TYR A 121 27.07 8.18 8.13
C TYR A 121 27.87 9.48 8.07
N GLU A 122 27.35 10.58 8.62
CA GLU A 122 27.92 11.93 8.49
C GLU A 122 28.22 12.29 7.02
N SER A 123 27.38 11.80 6.09
CA SER A 123 27.59 11.90 4.65
C SER A 123 26.26 11.88 3.91
N LEU A 124 26.13 12.70 2.88
CA LEU A 124 24.94 12.76 2.03
C LEU A 124 25.00 11.79 0.84
N THR A 125 26.19 11.30 0.48
CA THR A 125 26.39 10.45 -0.71
C THR A 125 26.14 8.96 -0.42
N LEU A 126 26.53 8.48 0.76
CA LEU A 126 26.32 7.08 1.16
C LEU A 126 24.84 6.72 1.32
N PRO A 127 23.98 7.53 1.98
CA PRO A 127 22.55 7.29 2.05
C PRO A 127 21.88 7.27 0.67
N LEU A 128 22.36 8.09 -0.27
CA LEU A 128 21.82 8.12 -1.62
C LEU A 128 22.03 6.78 -2.33
N ALA A 129 23.18 6.13 -2.13
CA ALA A 129 23.47 4.80 -2.65
C ALA A 129 22.48 3.75 -2.11
N VAL A 130 22.12 3.86 -0.83
CA VAL A 130 21.11 2.98 -0.19
C VAL A 130 19.74 3.23 -0.80
N ILE A 131 19.30 4.48 -0.94
CA ILE A 131 17.94 4.81 -1.42
C ILE A 131 17.73 4.46 -2.89
N MET A 132 18.78 4.46 -3.71
CA MET A 132 18.68 4.00 -5.11
C MET A 132 18.21 2.54 -5.25
N ILE A 133 18.25 1.73 -4.18
CA ILE A 133 17.69 0.38 -4.18
C ILE A 133 16.15 0.34 -4.08
N VAL A 134 15.54 1.37 -3.50
CA VAL A 134 14.12 1.41 -3.17
C VAL A 134 13.22 1.35 -4.42
N PRO A 135 13.50 2.09 -5.51
CA PRO A 135 12.72 1.94 -6.74
C PRO A 135 12.76 0.52 -7.30
N MET A 136 13.89 -0.18 -7.17
CA MET A 136 14.02 -1.56 -7.64
C MET A 136 13.21 -2.55 -6.80
N SER A 137 13.11 -2.32 -5.48
CA SER A 137 12.30 -3.16 -4.58
C SER A 137 10.81 -3.02 -4.92
N ILE A 138 10.36 -1.79 -5.18
CA ILE A 138 8.97 -1.50 -5.51
C ILE A 138 8.61 -2.03 -6.90
N LEU A 139 9.49 -1.88 -7.88
CA LEU A 139 9.28 -2.46 -9.20
C LEU A 139 9.07 -3.97 -9.12
N SER A 140 9.86 -4.65 -8.30
CA SER A 140 9.72 -6.09 -8.07
C SER A 140 8.42 -6.45 -7.36
N ALA A 141 8.02 -5.64 -6.38
CA ALA A 141 6.75 -5.81 -5.65
C ALA A 141 5.53 -5.60 -6.57
N LEU A 142 5.54 -4.54 -7.37
CA LEU A 142 4.50 -4.26 -8.37
C LEU A 142 4.42 -5.37 -9.40
N THR A 143 5.56 -5.91 -9.85
CA THR A 143 5.59 -7.03 -10.79
C THR A 143 4.91 -8.27 -10.19
N GLY A 144 5.14 -8.57 -8.91
CA GLY A 144 4.49 -9.71 -8.25
C GLY A 144 2.97 -9.51 -8.06
N VAL A 145 2.56 -8.30 -7.69
CA VAL A 145 1.13 -7.96 -7.57
C VAL A 145 0.45 -8.06 -8.94
N TRP A 146 1.08 -7.55 -9.99
CA TRP A 146 0.58 -7.63 -11.36
C TRP A 146 0.46 -9.08 -11.86
N LEU A 147 1.44 -9.94 -11.55
CA LEU A 147 1.38 -11.38 -11.90
C LEU A 147 0.27 -12.15 -11.16
N THR A 148 -0.24 -11.61 -10.06
CA THR A 148 -1.29 -12.25 -9.25
C THR A 148 -2.66 -11.59 -9.48
N ASP A 149 -2.78 -10.72 -10.50
CA ASP A 149 -3.97 -9.91 -10.79
C ASP A 149 -4.50 -9.15 -9.57
N GLY A 150 -3.58 -8.74 -8.67
CA GLY A 150 -3.91 -8.03 -7.45
C GLY A 150 -4.04 -6.53 -7.66
N ASP A 151 -4.83 -5.89 -6.79
CA ASP A 151 -5.02 -4.45 -6.81
C ASP A 151 -3.94 -3.66 -6.05
N ASN A 152 -3.66 -2.44 -6.52
CA ASN A 152 -2.89 -1.45 -5.77
C ASN A 152 -3.77 -0.76 -4.73
N ASN A 153 -3.99 -1.44 -3.61
CA ASN A 153 -4.76 -0.94 -2.47
C ASN A 153 -3.86 -0.47 -1.31
N ILE A 154 -4.48 0.02 -0.23
CA ILE A 154 -3.78 0.52 0.97
C ILE A 154 -2.87 -0.56 1.59
N PHE A 155 -3.28 -1.83 1.57
CA PHE A 155 -2.48 -2.92 2.13
C PHE A 155 -1.21 -3.18 1.31
N THR A 156 -1.33 -3.17 -0.02
CA THR A 156 -0.19 -3.23 -0.95
C THR A 156 0.78 -2.06 -0.72
N GLN A 157 0.26 -0.85 -0.47
CA GLN A 157 1.06 0.34 -0.17
C GLN A 157 1.79 0.26 1.17
N ILE A 158 1.14 -0.28 2.22
CA ILE A 158 1.81 -0.58 3.50
C ILE A 158 2.95 -1.58 3.26
N GLY A 159 2.73 -2.58 2.40
CA GLY A 159 3.78 -3.50 1.95
C GLY A 159 4.98 -2.77 1.32
N PHE A 160 4.76 -1.77 0.47
CA PHE A 160 5.84 -0.97 -0.10
C PHE A 160 6.64 -0.21 0.97
N ILE A 161 5.99 0.36 1.98
CA ILE A 161 6.67 1.06 3.09
C ILE A 161 7.54 0.07 3.88
N VAL A 162 7.03 -1.12 4.17
CA VAL A 162 7.80 -2.19 4.83
C VAL A 162 9.01 -2.58 3.97
N LEU A 163 8.83 -2.70 2.65
CA LEU A 163 9.90 -3.03 1.72
C LEU A 163 11.00 -1.97 1.65
N VAL A 164 10.68 -0.68 1.80
CA VAL A 164 11.69 0.39 1.89
C VAL A 164 12.67 0.07 3.02
N GLY A 165 12.16 -0.28 4.21
CA GLY A 165 12.99 -0.62 5.37
C GLY A 165 13.79 -1.91 5.17
N LEU A 166 13.14 -2.97 4.67
CA LEU A 166 13.79 -4.26 4.41
C LEU A 166 14.89 -4.17 3.35
N ALA A 167 14.64 -3.43 2.27
CA ALA A 167 15.61 -3.18 1.22
C ALA A 167 16.77 -2.32 1.71
N SER A 168 16.46 -1.28 2.49
CA SER A 168 17.47 -0.43 3.12
C SER A 168 18.37 -1.25 4.05
N LYS A 169 17.84 -2.16 4.88
CA LYS A 169 18.63 -3.05 5.76
C LYS A 169 19.69 -3.83 4.98
N ASN A 170 19.32 -4.41 3.84
CA ASN A 170 20.23 -5.19 3.02
C ASN A 170 21.32 -4.31 2.38
N ALA A 171 20.95 -3.14 1.88
CA ALA A 171 21.89 -2.21 1.27
C ALA A 171 22.84 -1.57 2.30
N ILE A 172 22.33 -1.19 3.48
CA ILE A 172 23.09 -0.64 4.62
C ILE A 172 24.25 -1.56 4.99
N LEU A 173 24.00 -2.87 5.15
CA LEU A 173 25.05 -3.82 5.56
C LEU A 173 26.23 -3.88 4.58
N ILE A 174 25.97 -3.73 3.28
CA ILE A 174 27.01 -3.73 2.24
C ILE A 174 27.73 -2.37 2.24
N VAL A 175 26.98 -1.27 2.24
CA VAL A 175 27.54 0.10 2.18
C VAL A 175 28.39 0.41 3.42
N GLU A 176 27.95 -0.01 4.60
CA GLU A 176 28.68 0.17 5.86
C GLU A 176 30.00 -0.59 5.85
N PHE A 177 30.00 -1.88 5.48
CA PHE A 177 31.24 -2.66 5.41
C PHE A 177 32.17 -2.17 4.30
N ALA A 178 31.63 -1.75 3.15
CA ALA A 178 32.43 -1.17 2.08
C ALA A 178 33.10 0.13 2.54
N ARG A 179 32.37 1.00 3.27
CA ARG A 179 32.92 2.22 3.87
C ARG A 179 34.02 1.91 4.88
N GLU A 180 33.81 0.95 5.78
CA GLU A 180 34.81 0.56 6.78
C GLU A 180 36.09 0.03 6.12
N LEU A 181 35.94 -0.81 5.09
CA LEU A 181 37.07 -1.31 4.30
C LEU A 181 37.79 -0.21 3.52
N GLU A 182 37.05 0.79 3.02
CA GLU A 182 37.65 1.96 2.37
C GLU A 182 38.44 2.84 3.37
N LEU A 183 37.90 3.03 4.59
CA LEU A 183 38.61 3.72 5.68
C LEU A 183 39.87 2.98 6.13
N SER A 184 39.91 1.65 6.01
CA SER A 184 41.12 0.85 6.23
C SER A 184 42.14 0.91 5.07
N GLY A 185 41.88 1.74 4.06
CA GLY A 185 42.83 2.04 2.97
C GLY A 185 42.60 1.26 1.68
N LYS A 186 41.55 0.43 1.56
CA LYS A 186 41.24 -0.29 0.32
C LYS A 186 40.60 0.63 -0.72
N SER A 187 40.88 0.38 -1.99
CA SER A 187 40.16 1.07 -3.08
C SER A 187 38.67 0.72 -3.05
N ALA A 188 37.80 1.67 -3.43
CA ALA A 188 36.34 1.51 -3.36
C ALA A 188 35.83 0.22 -4.04
N PHE A 189 36.44 -0.19 -5.15
CA PHE A 189 36.10 -1.44 -5.85
C PHE A 189 36.46 -2.70 -5.05
N ASN A 190 37.67 -2.74 -4.48
CA ASN A 190 38.11 -3.88 -3.68
C ASN A 190 37.33 -3.95 -2.36
N ALA A 191 37.06 -2.80 -1.74
CA ALA A 191 36.25 -2.67 -0.54
C ALA A 191 34.84 -3.21 -0.74
N VAL A 192 34.15 -2.80 -1.82
CA VAL A 192 32.77 -3.28 -2.08
C VAL A 192 32.73 -4.77 -2.42
N LYS A 193 33.72 -5.28 -3.18
CA LYS A 193 33.81 -6.70 -3.53
C LYS A 193 33.97 -7.58 -2.28
N GLU A 194 34.81 -7.14 -1.35
CA GLU A 194 35.05 -7.86 -0.11
C GLU A 194 33.87 -7.75 0.85
N ALA A 195 33.25 -6.56 0.98
CA ALA A 195 32.01 -6.36 1.70
C ALA A 195 30.90 -7.32 1.22
N CYS A 196 30.75 -7.47 -0.10
CA CYS A 196 29.79 -8.41 -0.67
C CYS A 196 30.07 -9.86 -0.24
N ARG A 197 31.33 -10.30 -0.27
CA ARG A 197 31.68 -11.68 0.14
C ARG A 197 31.39 -11.93 1.62
N LEU A 198 31.70 -10.96 2.48
CA LEU A 198 31.47 -11.06 3.92
C LEU A 198 29.98 -11.02 4.28
N ARG A 199 29.18 -10.25 3.53
CA ARG A 199 27.76 -10.04 3.84
C ARG A 199 26.80 -10.94 3.08
N LEU A 200 27.24 -11.63 2.03
CA LEU A 200 26.39 -12.52 1.23
C LEU A 200 25.63 -13.52 2.11
N ARG A 201 26.34 -14.25 2.99
CA ARG A 201 25.71 -15.29 3.84
C ARG A 201 24.71 -14.70 4.84
N PRO A 202 25.04 -13.66 5.64
CA PRO A 202 24.07 -12.99 6.51
C PRO A 202 22.86 -12.39 5.77
N ILE A 203 23.08 -11.75 4.62
CA ILE A 203 21.99 -11.14 3.84
C ILE A 203 21.03 -12.21 3.32
N LEU A 204 21.56 -13.30 2.73
CA LEU A 204 20.74 -14.41 2.27
C LEU A 204 20.00 -15.10 3.42
N MET A 205 20.66 -15.29 4.56
CA MET A 205 20.03 -15.90 5.74
C MET A 205 18.80 -15.11 6.20
N THR A 206 18.96 -13.80 6.41
CA THR A 206 17.83 -12.98 6.89
C THR A 206 16.75 -12.80 5.83
N SER A 207 17.13 -12.73 4.56
CA SER A 207 16.18 -12.54 3.46
C SER A 207 15.37 -13.79 3.20
N LEU A 208 16.00 -14.96 3.12
CA LEU A 208 15.30 -16.23 2.94
C LEU A 208 14.41 -16.58 4.12
N ALA A 209 14.86 -16.32 5.35
CA ALA A 209 14.03 -16.52 6.54
C ALA A 209 12.75 -15.65 6.49
N PHE A 210 12.88 -14.39 6.08
CA PHE A 210 11.74 -13.50 5.93
C PHE A 210 10.82 -13.92 4.79
N ILE A 211 11.37 -14.24 3.61
CA ILE A 211 10.62 -14.73 2.45
C ILE A 211 9.80 -15.97 2.84
N MET A 212 10.42 -16.96 3.50
CA MET A 212 9.72 -18.14 4.00
C MET A 212 8.65 -17.81 5.05
N GLY A 213 8.91 -16.84 5.92
CA GLY A 213 7.95 -16.38 6.93
C GLY A 213 6.71 -15.69 6.36
N VAL A 214 6.80 -15.12 5.14
CA VAL A 214 5.68 -14.44 4.47
C VAL A 214 4.87 -15.39 3.56
N ILE A 215 5.40 -16.57 3.22
CA ILE A 215 4.67 -17.59 2.44
C ILE A 215 3.27 -17.92 3.03
N PRO A 216 3.09 -18.10 4.36
CA PRO A 216 1.78 -18.38 4.92
C PRO A 216 0.77 -17.23 4.71
N LEU A 217 1.23 -15.98 4.58
CA LEU A 217 0.37 -14.84 4.32
C LEU A 217 -0.15 -14.88 2.86
N MET A 218 0.71 -15.25 1.92
CA MET A 218 0.34 -15.42 0.51
C MET A 218 -0.64 -16.56 0.27
N VAL A 219 -0.51 -17.66 1.02
CA VAL A 219 -1.38 -18.85 0.88
C VAL A 219 -2.44 -18.87 1.98
N SER A 220 -2.74 -17.72 2.58
CA SER A 220 -3.72 -17.65 3.66
C SER A 220 -5.14 -17.83 3.15
N HIS A 221 -5.95 -18.58 3.90
CA HIS A 221 -7.37 -18.81 3.62
C HIS A 221 -8.23 -18.39 4.83
N GLY A 222 -9.51 -18.13 4.60
CA GLY A 222 -10.47 -17.75 5.64
C GLY A 222 -10.72 -16.24 5.76
N ALA A 223 -11.27 -15.81 6.90
CA ALA A 223 -11.62 -14.41 7.14
C ALA A 223 -10.39 -13.49 6.99
N GLY A 224 -10.54 -12.40 6.23
CA GLY A 224 -9.45 -11.45 5.95
C GLY A 224 -8.27 -12.05 5.17
N ALA A 225 -8.48 -13.13 4.40
CA ALA A 225 -7.45 -13.68 3.53
C ALA A 225 -6.99 -12.67 2.47
N GLU A 226 -7.93 -11.97 1.82
CA GLU A 226 -7.64 -10.91 0.83
C GLU A 226 -6.61 -9.87 1.33
N MET A 227 -6.80 -9.38 2.56
CA MET A 227 -5.89 -8.41 3.18
C MET A 227 -4.50 -9.00 3.42
N ARG A 228 -4.43 -10.24 3.93
CA ARG A 228 -3.17 -10.94 4.22
C ARG A 228 -2.42 -11.28 2.94
N GLN A 229 -3.14 -11.72 1.90
CA GLN A 229 -2.57 -12.03 0.59
C GLN A 229 -2.02 -10.77 -0.09
N ALA A 230 -2.73 -9.66 -0.09
CA ALA A 230 -2.26 -8.40 -0.69
C ALA A 230 -0.92 -7.93 -0.08
N ILE A 231 -0.80 -7.94 1.26
CA ILE A 231 0.46 -7.62 1.94
C ILE A 231 1.51 -8.70 1.66
N GLY A 232 1.13 -9.98 1.74
CA GLY A 232 2.03 -11.10 1.56
C GLY A 232 2.69 -11.12 0.19
N ILE A 233 1.90 -10.97 -0.89
CA ILE A 233 2.37 -11.01 -2.28
C ILE A 233 3.31 -9.84 -2.57
N SER A 234 2.92 -8.62 -2.19
CA SER A 234 3.73 -7.43 -2.42
C SER A 234 5.08 -7.52 -1.71
N VAL A 235 5.07 -7.89 -0.43
CA VAL A 235 6.27 -8.01 0.39
C VAL A 235 7.15 -9.19 -0.05
N PHE A 236 6.57 -10.33 -0.41
CA PHE A 236 7.31 -11.52 -0.89
C PHE A 236 8.04 -11.24 -2.20
N SER A 237 7.33 -10.73 -3.20
CA SER A 237 7.89 -10.42 -4.52
C SER A 237 8.91 -9.28 -4.45
N GLY A 238 8.63 -8.24 -3.65
CA GLY A 238 9.58 -7.17 -3.38
C GLY A 238 10.86 -7.68 -2.71
N MET A 239 10.74 -8.54 -1.70
CA MET A 239 11.90 -9.08 -0.99
C MET A 239 12.73 -10.03 -1.87
N LEU A 240 12.08 -10.86 -2.68
CA LEU A 240 12.76 -11.67 -3.69
C LEU A 240 13.53 -10.81 -4.67
N GLY A 241 12.89 -9.76 -5.20
CA GLY A 241 13.51 -8.82 -6.10
C GLY A 241 14.72 -8.11 -5.49
N VAL A 242 14.61 -7.62 -4.25
CA VAL A 242 15.74 -7.02 -3.52
C VAL A 242 16.86 -8.02 -3.26
N THR A 243 16.53 -9.26 -2.94
CA THR A 243 17.54 -10.28 -2.65
C THR A 243 18.33 -10.65 -3.89
N LEU A 244 17.64 -10.77 -5.03
CA LEU A 244 18.25 -11.08 -6.32
C LEU A 244 18.92 -9.85 -6.93
N LEU A 245 18.14 -8.82 -7.27
CA LEU A 245 18.63 -7.62 -7.95
C LEU A 245 19.43 -6.72 -7.02
N GLY A 246 19.01 -6.58 -5.77
CA GLY A 246 19.65 -5.65 -4.85
C GLY A 246 21.05 -6.07 -4.44
N LEU A 247 21.34 -7.37 -4.37
CA LEU A 247 22.69 -7.86 -4.07
C LEU A 247 23.70 -7.53 -5.20
N PHE A 248 23.23 -7.46 -6.45
CA PHE A 248 24.06 -7.04 -7.59
C PHE A 248 24.07 -5.53 -7.81
N MET A 249 22.96 -4.83 -7.53
CA MET A 249 22.85 -3.39 -7.79
C MET A 249 23.42 -2.53 -6.66
N THR A 250 23.40 -2.97 -5.40
CA THR A 250 23.97 -2.20 -4.27
C THR A 250 25.44 -1.86 -4.49
N PRO A 251 26.32 -2.78 -4.95
CA PRO A 251 27.71 -2.46 -5.25
C PRO A 251 27.86 -1.42 -6.36
N VAL A 252 27.02 -1.49 -7.39
CA VAL A 252 27.01 -0.55 -8.51
C VAL A 252 26.60 0.84 -8.03
N PHE A 253 25.53 0.92 -7.24
CA PHE A 253 25.07 2.19 -6.65
C PHE A 253 26.08 2.80 -5.69
N TYR A 254 26.79 1.98 -4.92
CA TYR A 254 27.90 2.44 -4.08
C TYR A 254 29.04 3.05 -4.91
N LEU A 255 29.48 2.37 -5.98
CA LEU A 255 30.54 2.86 -6.85
C LEU A 255 30.12 4.13 -7.61
N LEU A 256 28.88 4.22 -8.08
CA LEU A 256 28.33 5.41 -8.71
C LEU A 256 28.28 6.60 -7.74
N ALA A 257 27.75 6.39 -6.53
CA ALA A 257 27.76 7.42 -5.50
C ALA A 257 29.19 7.88 -5.16
N ARG A 258 30.16 6.97 -5.26
CA ARG A 258 31.56 7.28 -5.02
C ARG A 258 32.19 8.11 -6.13
N GLN A 259 31.90 7.78 -7.37
CA GLN A 259 32.33 8.57 -8.54
C GLN A 259 31.79 10.00 -8.48
N ILE A 260 30.55 10.18 -8.04
CA ILE A 260 29.93 11.50 -7.86
C ILE A 260 30.59 12.28 -6.71
N SER A 261 31.03 11.60 -5.66
CA SER A 261 31.68 12.23 -4.50
C SER A 261 33.11 12.71 -4.79
N GLY A 262 33.82 12.10 -5.75
CA GLY A 262 35.11 12.56 -6.28
C GLY A 262 36.30 12.61 -5.31
N LYS A 263 36.11 12.32 -4.01
CA LYS A 263 37.15 12.40 -2.98
C LYS A 263 37.42 11.04 -2.35
N PRO A 264 38.63 10.45 -2.47
CA PRO A 264 38.99 9.27 -1.70
C PRO A 264 38.86 9.56 -0.19
N LEU A 265 38.37 8.59 0.58
CA LEU A 265 38.18 8.63 2.03
C LEU A 265 39.55 8.26 2.58
N HIS A 266 40.55 9.08 2.26
CA HIS A 266 41.93 8.84 2.66
C HIS A 266 42.08 9.40 4.07
N SER A 267 41.79 8.59 5.08
CA SER A 267 42.29 8.83 6.43
C SER A 267 43.59 8.06 6.61
N ALA A 268 44.68 8.81 6.80
CA ALA A 268 46.00 8.39 7.23
C ALA A 268 46.82 7.53 6.26
N SER A 269 47.79 8.20 5.63
CA SER A 269 49.10 7.66 5.25
C SER A 269 49.59 6.61 6.26
N LEU A 270 49.58 5.34 5.87
CA LEU A 270 50.49 4.37 6.45
C LEU A 270 51.90 4.77 5.98
N PRO A 271 52.86 5.01 6.90
CA PRO A 271 54.26 5.18 6.53
C PRO A 271 54.71 3.96 5.73
N ASP A 272 55.42 4.19 4.63
CA ASP A 272 56.02 3.15 3.80
C ASP A 272 56.64 2.06 4.68
N ALA A 273 56.14 0.83 4.54
CA ALA A 273 56.79 -0.32 5.14
C ALA A 273 58.22 -0.40 4.57
N PRO A 274 59.26 -0.59 5.40
CA PRO A 274 60.63 -0.62 4.90
C PRO A 274 60.78 -1.75 3.89
N GLU A 275 61.29 -1.44 2.69
CA GLU A 275 61.76 -2.45 1.74
C GLU A 275 62.74 -3.38 2.45
N GLU A 276 62.35 -4.65 2.61
CA GLU A 276 63.30 -5.72 2.90
C GLU A 276 64.28 -5.81 1.73
N ARG A 277 65.48 -5.25 1.93
CA ARG A 277 66.60 -5.45 1.02
C ARG A 277 66.96 -6.94 1.00
N PRO A 278 67.12 -7.56 -0.18
CA PRO A 278 67.58 -8.94 -0.25
C PRO A 278 69.00 -9.02 0.33
N VAL A 279 69.19 -9.90 1.30
CA VAL A 279 70.50 -10.25 1.85
C VAL A 279 71.28 -10.92 0.73
N THR A 280 72.24 -10.19 0.16
CA THR A 280 73.27 -10.78 -0.70
C THR A 280 74.05 -11.80 0.10
N GLU A 281 73.84 -13.05 -0.27
CA GLU A 281 74.68 -14.21 0.03
C GLU A 281 76.13 -13.89 -0.38
N GLN A 282 76.98 -13.59 0.60
CA GLN A 282 78.43 -13.60 0.42
C GLN A 282 78.97 -14.96 0.85
N ALA A 283 79.71 -15.53 -0.08
CA ALA A 283 80.18 -16.89 -0.14
C ALA A 283 81.23 -17.25 0.91
N SER A 284 81.29 -18.55 1.16
CA SER A 284 82.49 -19.33 1.48
C SER A 284 83.71 -18.94 0.65
N ASP A 285 84.77 -18.50 1.31
CA ASP A 285 86.13 -19.10 1.34
C ASP A 285 87.15 -18.13 1.95
#